data_AF-A0A1V8S9F0-F1
#
_entry.id   AF-A0A1V8S9F0-F1
#
_cell.length_a   1.000
_cell.length_b   1.000
_cell.length_c   1.000
_cell.angle_alpha   90.00
_cell.angle_beta   90.00
_cell.angle_gamma   90.00
#
_symmetry.space_group_name_H-M   'P 1'
#
loop_
_entity.id
_entity.type
_entity.pdbx_description
1 polymer ?
#
loop_
_entity_poly.entity_id
_entity_poly.type
_entity_poly.pdbx_seq_one_letter_code
_entity_poly.pdbx_strand_id
1 'polypeptide(L)'
;MIPPFDTIFAVPLSCEDCIKSVSESLYKLNGISNVSADLKAQLIHITGTTAPSSILSAIQDTGRDAILRGSGKAESAAVCILETHASSTTDNVRGLIRMVQVSPTMTVLDMTLRGVKSGTYKVTVRESGDISRGAASTGGVWDAVAAKAASPPRAAKGVFGTIEVGNGGLGSVFLDRPIQIWEMIGRGIVVSRKEGDFEREDPDTFVGVVARSAGVWDNDKTVCSCSGKTVWEERKEQTSKGML
;
A
#
# COMPACT_ATOMS: atom_id res chain seq x y z
N MET A 1 14.59 7.78 12.21
CA MET A 1 15.21 6.74 11.36
C MET A 1 14.28 5.54 11.36
N ILE A 2 13.97 4.99 10.19
CA ILE A 2 13.09 3.82 10.04
C ILE A 2 13.84 2.57 10.53
N PRO A 3 13.33 1.80 11.51
CA PRO A 3 13.94 0.54 11.89
C PRO A 3 13.71 -0.50 10.80
N PRO A 4 14.62 -1.47 10.64
CA PRO A 4 14.44 -2.54 9.67
C PRO A 4 13.17 -3.35 9.94
N PHE A 5 12.52 -3.79 8.87
CA PHE A 5 11.38 -4.69 8.90
C PHE A 5 11.52 -5.76 7.83
N ASP A 6 10.82 -6.86 8.04
CA ASP A 6 10.84 -8.00 7.15
C ASP A 6 9.75 -7.88 6.08
N THR A 7 10.05 -8.37 4.88
CA THR A 7 9.12 -8.42 3.75
C THR A 7 9.32 -9.74 3.00
N ILE A 8 8.22 -10.39 2.62
CA ILE A 8 8.26 -11.63 1.83
C ILE A 8 7.60 -11.42 0.49
N PHE A 9 8.29 -11.83 -0.57
CA PHE A 9 7.75 -11.93 -1.91
C PHE A 9 7.71 -13.38 -2.38
N ALA A 10 6.62 -13.78 -3.03
CA ALA A 10 6.59 -14.96 -3.86
C ALA A 10 7.12 -14.60 -5.25
N VAL A 11 8.14 -15.31 -5.72
CA VAL A 11 8.84 -15.04 -6.98
C VAL A 11 9.03 -16.37 -7.71
N PRO A 12 8.69 -16.48 -9.01
CA PRO A 12 8.96 -17.68 -9.79
C PRO A 12 10.48 -17.82 -9.99
N LEU A 13 11.07 -18.80 -9.32
CA LEU A 13 12.50 -19.09 -9.30
C LEU A 13 12.72 -20.51 -9.84
N SER A 14 13.48 -20.65 -10.93
CA SER A 14 13.73 -21.96 -11.54
C SER A 14 15.07 -22.58 -11.15
N CYS A 15 16.01 -21.79 -10.59
CA CYS A 15 17.34 -22.26 -10.20
C CYS A 15 18.04 -21.28 -9.22
N GLU A 16 19.19 -21.69 -8.71
CA GLU A 16 20.05 -20.86 -7.84
C GLU A 16 20.58 -19.59 -8.54
N ASP A 17 20.84 -19.64 -9.85
CA ASP A 17 21.26 -18.44 -10.60
C ASP A 17 20.13 -17.41 -10.68
N CYS A 18 18.86 -17.84 -10.67
CA CYS A 18 17.72 -16.92 -10.56
C CYS A 18 17.73 -16.20 -9.22
N ILE A 19 18.01 -16.93 -8.13
CA ILE A 19 18.13 -16.36 -6.79
C ILE A 19 19.25 -15.34 -6.75
N LYS A 20 20.43 -15.69 -7.28
CA LYS A 20 21.58 -14.79 -7.34
C LYS A 20 21.26 -13.50 -8.11
N SER A 21 20.66 -13.62 -9.29
CA SER A 21 20.26 -12.48 -10.11
C SER A 21 19.28 -11.53 -9.39
N VAL A 22 18.29 -12.09 -8.68
CA VAL A 22 17.34 -11.27 -7.91
C VAL A 22 18.02 -10.63 -6.70
N SER A 23 18.81 -11.38 -5.94
CA SER A 23 19.54 -10.87 -4.78
C SER A 23 20.51 -9.74 -5.16
N GLU A 24 21.24 -9.89 -6.27
CA GLU A 24 22.13 -8.83 -6.80
C GLU A 24 21.35 -7.57 -7.19
N SER A 25 20.13 -7.70 -7.73
CA SER A 25 19.26 -6.55 -8.00
C SER A 25 18.83 -5.87 -6.71
N LEU A 26 18.43 -6.64 -5.70
CA LEU A 26 17.95 -6.14 -4.42
C LEU A 26 19.05 -5.43 -3.62
N TYR A 27 20.26 -5.97 -3.56
CA TYR A 27 21.37 -5.34 -2.83
C TYR A 27 21.84 -4.00 -3.43
N LYS A 28 21.42 -3.64 -4.65
CA LYS A 28 21.63 -2.30 -5.21
C LYS A 28 20.73 -1.24 -4.55
N LEU A 29 19.64 -1.65 -3.91
CA LEU A 29 18.75 -0.75 -3.21
C LEU A 29 19.35 -0.34 -1.86
N ASN A 30 19.32 0.96 -1.58
CA ASN A 30 19.71 1.47 -0.27
C ASN A 30 18.73 0.97 0.81
N GLY A 31 19.27 0.52 1.93
CA GLY A 31 18.49 0.10 3.10
C GLY A 31 18.20 -1.40 3.19
N ILE A 32 18.64 -2.22 2.23
CA ILE A 32 18.58 -3.67 2.30
C ILE A 32 19.74 -4.18 3.18
N SER A 33 19.42 -4.93 4.24
CA SER A 33 20.42 -5.53 5.12
C SER A 33 20.62 -7.01 4.85
N ASN A 34 19.54 -7.73 4.51
CA ASN A 34 19.60 -9.16 4.26
C ASN A 34 18.59 -9.60 3.19
N VAL A 35 19.00 -10.55 2.35
CA VAL A 35 18.15 -11.23 1.39
C VAL A 35 18.38 -12.74 1.54
N SER A 36 17.32 -13.49 1.80
CA SER A 36 17.33 -14.94 1.86
C SER A 36 16.22 -15.49 0.97
N ALA A 37 16.51 -16.50 0.15
CA ALA A 37 15.52 -17.10 -0.73
C ALA A 37 15.32 -18.59 -0.41
N ASP A 38 14.11 -19.06 -0.63
CA ASP A 38 13.73 -20.47 -0.59
C ASP A 38 13.24 -20.88 -1.98
N LEU A 39 14.08 -21.62 -2.71
CA LEU A 39 13.75 -22.12 -4.04
C LEU A 39 12.56 -23.08 -4.02
N LYS A 40 12.39 -23.89 -2.98
CA LYS A 40 11.29 -24.86 -2.92
C LYS A 40 9.97 -24.16 -2.65
N ALA A 41 9.97 -23.19 -1.75
CA ALA A 41 8.78 -22.39 -1.43
C ALA A 41 8.51 -21.29 -2.46
N GLN A 42 9.46 -20.98 -3.35
CA GLN A 42 9.38 -19.87 -4.31
C GLN A 42 9.26 -18.52 -3.59
N LEU A 43 9.97 -18.35 -2.49
CA LEU A 43 9.90 -17.17 -1.64
C LEU A 43 11.24 -16.45 -1.55
N ILE A 44 11.20 -15.13 -1.50
CA ILE A 44 12.32 -14.27 -1.15
C ILE A 44 11.92 -13.47 0.09
N HIS A 45 12.71 -13.63 1.14
CA HIS A 45 12.61 -12.90 2.39
C HIS A 45 13.68 -11.81 2.44
N ILE A 46 13.25 -10.58 2.70
CA ILE A 46 14.09 -9.39 2.69
C ILE A 46 13.95 -8.71 4.06
N THR A 47 15.07 -8.38 4.68
CA THR A 47 15.12 -7.50 5.85
C THR A 47 15.75 -6.17 5.43
N GLY A 48 15.12 -5.06 5.80
CA GLY A 48 15.63 -3.74 5.46
C GLY A 48 14.68 -2.60 5.79
N THR A 49 14.98 -1.40 5.29
CA THR A 49 14.16 -0.20 5.46
C THR A 49 13.52 0.28 4.15
N THR A 50 13.77 -0.45 3.06
CA THR A 50 13.32 -0.14 1.71
C THR A 50 11.82 -0.39 1.54
N ALA A 51 11.14 0.47 0.79
CA ALA A 51 9.72 0.33 0.50
C ALA A 51 9.41 -0.95 -0.30
N PRO A 52 8.31 -1.68 0.00
CA PRO A 52 7.90 -2.86 -0.76
C PRO A 52 7.73 -2.61 -2.27
N SER A 53 7.23 -1.46 -2.70
CA SER A 53 7.12 -1.07 -4.11
C SER A 53 8.47 -0.99 -4.82
N SER A 54 9.51 -0.46 -4.17
CA SER A 54 10.87 -0.43 -4.70
C SER A 54 11.47 -1.83 -4.80
N ILE A 55 11.22 -2.69 -3.81
CA ILE A 55 11.64 -4.10 -3.83
C ILE A 55 10.97 -4.84 -4.99
N LEU A 56 9.65 -4.66 -5.16
CA LEU A 56 8.89 -5.23 -6.27
C LEU A 56 9.46 -4.80 -7.63
N SER A 57 9.72 -3.50 -7.79
CA SER A 57 10.29 -2.96 -9.04
C SER A 57 11.66 -3.57 -9.34
N ALA A 58 12.54 -3.67 -8.35
CA ALA A 58 13.86 -4.26 -8.52
C ALA A 58 13.82 -5.76 -8.86
N ILE A 59 12.81 -6.50 -8.38
CA ILE A 59 12.59 -7.90 -8.80
C ILE A 59 12.10 -7.93 -10.25
N GLN A 60 11.16 -7.06 -10.62
CA GLN A 60 10.61 -6.94 -11.97
C GLN A 60 11.66 -6.56 -13.02
N ASP A 61 12.64 -5.73 -12.66
CA ASP A 61 13.78 -5.39 -13.51
C ASP A 61 14.65 -6.60 -13.90
N THR A 62 14.53 -7.72 -13.15
CA THR A 62 15.17 -8.99 -13.52
C THR A 62 14.37 -9.81 -14.52
N GLY A 63 13.23 -9.30 -15.00
CA GLY A 63 12.29 -10.00 -15.88
C GLY A 63 11.36 -10.98 -15.13
N ARG A 64 11.27 -10.89 -13.81
CA ARG A 64 10.46 -11.79 -12.96
C ARG A 64 9.30 -11.06 -12.33
N ASP A 65 8.15 -11.69 -12.29
CA ASP A 65 7.02 -11.16 -11.53
C ASP A 65 7.15 -11.51 -10.04
N ALA A 66 6.51 -10.72 -9.17
CA ALA A 66 6.55 -10.95 -7.74
C ALA A 66 5.25 -10.56 -7.04
N ILE A 67 4.90 -11.30 -5.99
CA ILE A 67 3.70 -11.06 -5.17
C ILE A 67 4.12 -10.83 -3.74
N LEU A 68 3.77 -9.69 -3.17
CA LEU A 68 3.96 -9.44 -1.75
C LEU A 68 3.10 -10.42 -0.92
N ARG A 69 3.73 -11.22 -0.06
CA ARG A 69 3.09 -12.22 0.80
C ARG A 69 2.88 -11.75 2.22
N GLY A 70 3.70 -10.82 2.69
CA GLY A 70 3.58 -10.23 4.02
C GLY A 70 4.69 -9.21 4.27
N SER A 71 4.41 -8.27 5.18
CA SER A 71 5.36 -7.26 5.64
C SER A 71 5.21 -7.02 7.13
N GLY A 72 6.33 -6.84 7.83
CA GLY A 72 6.35 -6.64 9.28
C GLY A 72 5.94 -7.88 10.07
N LYS A 73 5.69 -7.67 11.36
CA LYS A 73 5.24 -8.71 12.31
C LYS A 73 3.76 -9.04 12.10
N ALA A 74 3.31 -10.12 12.74
CA ALA A 74 1.89 -10.44 12.81
C ALA A 74 1.06 -9.28 13.34
N GLU A 75 -0.12 -9.06 12.76
CA GLU A 75 -1.07 -7.98 13.10
C GLU A 75 -0.50 -6.54 12.98
N SER A 76 0.64 -6.36 12.31
CA SER A 76 1.30 -5.06 12.14
C SER A 76 1.17 -4.48 10.73
N ALA A 77 0.38 -5.10 9.86
CA ALA A 77 0.22 -4.69 8.48
C ALA A 77 -1.23 -4.32 8.16
N ALA A 78 -1.39 -3.34 7.28
CA ALA A 78 -2.68 -2.95 6.74
C ALA A 78 -2.56 -2.60 5.25
N VAL A 79 -3.68 -2.67 4.56
CA VAL A 79 -3.78 -2.35 3.14
C VAL A 79 -5.02 -1.50 2.90
N CYS A 80 -4.91 -0.54 1.98
CA CYS A 80 -6.03 0.25 1.50
C CYS A 80 -5.96 0.30 -0.02
N ILE A 81 -6.94 -0.33 -0.68
CA ILE A 81 -7.11 -0.24 -2.13
C ILE A 81 -7.91 1.04 -2.38
N LEU A 82 -7.36 1.91 -3.22
CA LEU A 82 -7.97 3.20 -3.54
C LEU A 82 -8.79 3.07 -4.82
N GLU A 83 -10.07 3.35 -4.72
CA GLU A 83 -11.02 3.26 -5.82
C GLU A 83 -11.72 4.61 -6.05
N THR A 84 -12.02 4.94 -7.30
CA THR A 84 -13.02 5.97 -7.61
C THR A 84 -14.41 5.32 -7.64
N HIS A 85 -15.41 6.06 -7.16
CA HIS A 85 -16.81 5.65 -7.19
C HIS A 85 -17.58 6.33 -8.35
N ALA A 86 -16.87 7.03 -9.23
CA ALA A 86 -17.46 7.66 -10.39
C ALA A 86 -17.95 6.60 -11.39
N SER A 87 -19.19 6.74 -11.83
CA SER A 87 -19.83 5.81 -12.79
C SER A 87 -19.23 5.89 -14.20
N SER A 88 -18.45 6.93 -14.50
CA SER A 88 -17.83 7.15 -15.81
C SER A 88 -16.58 6.29 -16.06
N THR A 89 -16.07 5.58 -15.04
CA THR A 89 -14.86 4.77 -15.16
C THR A 89 -15.16 3.28 -15.18
N THR A 90 -14.57 2.55 -16.12
CA THR A 90 -14.74 1.09 -16.22
C THR A 90 -13.90 0.34 -15.20
N ASP A 91 -12.64 0.75 -15.05
CA ASP A 91 -11.77 0.29 -13.96
C ASP A 91 -11.85 1.30 -12.84
N ASN A 92 -12.14 0.88 -11.62
CA ASN A 92 -12.30 1.80 -10.49
C ASN A 92 -11.04 1.92 -9.64
N VAL A 93 -10.15 0.92 -9.67
CA VAL A 93 -8.91 0.92 -8.90
C VAL A 93 -7.95 1.95 -9.46
N ARG A 94 -7.47 2.85 -8.60
CA ARG A 94 -6.55 3.94 -8.94
C ARG A 94 -5.28 3.94 -8.11
N GLY A 95 -5.22 3.13 -7.06
CA GLY A 95 -4.00 3.02 -6.26
C GLY A 95 -4.07 2.02 -5.13
N LEU A 96 -2.96 1.94 -4.44
CA LEU A 96 -2.75 1.02 -3.33
C LEU A 96 -1.88 1.69 -2.28
N ILE A 97 -2.30 1.60 -1.01
CA ILE A 97 -1.51 1.99 0.15
C ILE A 97 -1.24 0.74 0.97
N ARG A 98 0.03 0.39 1.13
CA ARG A 98 0.50 -0.67 2.01
C ARG A 98 1.08 -0.02 3.27
N MET A 99 0.70 -0.51 4.43
CA MET A 99 1.11 0.08 5.71
C MET A 99 1.74 -1.01 6.57
N VAL A 100 2.86 -0.69 7.19
CA VAL A 100 3.61 -1.61 8.04
C VAL A 100 4.04 -0.87 9.29
N GLN A 101 3.57 -1.31 10.45
CA GLN A 101 4.01 -0.78 11.73
C GLN A 101 5.38 -1.39 12.08
N VAL A 102 6.41 -0.56 11.98
CA VAL A 102 7.80 -0.96 12.16
C VAL A 102 8.29 -0.73 13.60
N SER A 103 7.56 0.05 14.39
CA SER A 103 7.76 0.20 15.83
C SER A 103 6.43 0.56 16.55
N PRO A 104 6.35 0.52 17.88
CA PRO A 104 5.16 0.97 18.62
C PRO A 104 4.77 2.44 18.36
N THR A 105 5.68 3.23 17.81
CA THR A 105 5.51 4.68 17.59
C THR A 105 5.63 5.07 16.12
N MET A 106 5.73 4.12 15.19
CA MET A 106 5.95 4.43 13.78
C MET A 106 5.40 3.38 12.84
N THR A 107 4.65 3.85 11.85
CA THR A 107 4.14 3.08 10.71
C THR A 107 4.69 3.69 9.43
N VAL A 108 5.21 2.84 8.54
CA VAL A 108 5.58 3.25 7.18
C VAL A 108 4.43 2.96 6.23
N LEU A 109 4.28 3.82 5.23
CA LEU A 109 3.24 3.77 4.22
C LEU A 109 3.89 3.82 2.85
N ASP A 110 3.65 2.79 2.07
CA ASP A 110 4.05 2.67 0.68
C ASP A 110 2.81 2.84 -0.20
N MET A 111 2.74 3.98 -0.86
CA MET A 111 1.56 4.41 -1.60
C MET A 111 1.90 4.58 -3.07
N THR A 112 1.00 4.09 -3.91
CA THR A 112 1.12 4.12 -5.37
C THR A 112 -0.22 4.50 -5.99
N LEU A 113 -0.18 5.36 -7.01
CA LEU A 113 -1.32 5.75 -7.84
C LEU A 113 -1.00 5.43 -9.30
N ARG A 114 -2.03 4.98 -10.05
CA ARG A 114 -1.92 4.61 -11.46
C ARG A 114 -3.16 5.05 -12.24
N GLY A 115 -2.94 5.55 -13.45
CA GLY A 115 -4.02 5.97 -14.35
C GLY A 115 -4.79 7.19 -13.85
N VAL A 116 -4.12 8.04 -13.05
CA VAL A 116 -4.71 9.26 -12.49
C VAL A 116 -4.16 10.49 -13.22
N LYS A 117 -4.90 11.60 -13.24
CA LYS A 117 -4.41 12.82 -13.89
C LYS A 117 -3.17 13.35 -13.15
N SER A 118 -2.26 14.00 -13.88
CA SER A 118 -1.07 14.62 -13.32
C SER A 118 -1.40 15.75 -12.33
N GLY A 119 -0.70 15.81 -11.21
CA GLY A 119 -0.87 16.84 -10.19
C GLY A 119 -0.64 16.33 -8.77
N THR A 120 -0.79 17.23 -7.80
CA THR A 120 -0.64 16.95 -6.37
C THR A 120 -1.95 16.48 -5.76
N TYR A 121 -1.93 15.32 -5.10
CA TYR A 121 -3.07 14.81 -4.35
C TYR A 121 -2.76 14.81 -2.85
N LYS A 122 -3.72 15.20 -2.04
CA LYS A 122 -3.66 15.16 -0.57
C LYS A 122 -4.23 13.86 -0.07
N VAL A 123 -3.60 13.33 0.97
CA VAL A 123 -3.90 12.01 1.53
C VAL A 123 -4.39 12.21 2.95
N THR A 124 -5.65 11.84 3.19
CA THR A 124 -6.30 12.04 4.50
C THR A 124 -6.98 10.77 4.99
N VAL A 125 -6.73 10.41 6.25
CA VAL A 125 -7.52 9.41 6.98
C VAL A 125 -8.77 10.08 7.52
N ARG A 126 -9.90 9.40 7.38
CA ARG A 126 -11.22 9.92 7.70
C ARG A 126 -11.78 9.28 8.96
N GLU A 127 -12.80 9.91 9.52
CA GLU A 127 -13.43 9.46 10.76
C GLU A 127 -14.10 8.09 10.62
N SER A 128 -14.76 7.83 9.47
CA SER A 128 -15.45 6.59 9.17
C SER A 128 -14.82 5.88 7.96
N GLY A 129 -15.01 4.56 7.88
CA GLY A 129 -14.80 3.75 6.67
C GLY A 129 -16.06 3.53 5.85
N ASP A 130 -17.09 4.37 6.01
CA ASP A 130 -18.30 4.28 5.20
C ASP A 130 -18.06 4.87 3.81
N ILE A 131 -17.92 3.99 2.81
CA ILE A 131 -17.76 4.34 1.39
C ILE A 131 -19.06 4.16 0.57
N SER A 132 -20.22 4.03 1.23
CA SER A 132 -21.52 3.85 0.55
C SER A 132 -21.86 4.96 -0.44
N ARG A 133 -21.36 6.19 -0.20
CA ARG A 133 -21.44 7.35 -1.10
C ARG A 133 -20.06 7.86 -1.54
N GLY A 134 -19.09 6.94 -1.71
CA GLY A 134 -17.71 7.29 -2.00
C GLY A 134 -17.08 8.09 -0.86
N ALA A 135 -16.23 9.06 -1.19
CA ALA A 135 -15.56 9.90 -0.18
C ALA A 135 -16.55 10.79 0.63
N ALA A 136 -17.75 11.05 0.11
CA ALA A 136 -18.74 11.92 0.75
C ALA A 136 -19.29 11.37 2.09
N SER A 137 -19.28 10.05 2.29
CA SER A 137 -19.78 9.39 3.51
C SER A 137 -18.70 9.12 4.58
N THR A 138 -17.46 9.51 4.32
CA THR A 138 -16.31 9.19 5.20
C THR A 138 -16.18 10.10 6.43
N GLY A 139 -16.98 11.17 6.52
CA GLY A 139 -16.92 12.13 7.62
C GLY A 139 -15.72 13.08 7.51
N GLY A 140 -15.34 13.72 8.61
CA GLY A 140 -14.21 14.66 8.67
C GLY A 140 -12.85 13.98 8.58
N VAL A 141 -11.78 14.78 8.66
CA VAL A 141 -10.42 14.26 8.84
C VAL A 141 -10.29 13.71 10.25
N TRP A 142 -9.82 12.48 10.37
CA TRP A 142 -9.63 11.83 11.66
C TRP A 142 -8.74 12.68 12.57
N ASP A 143 -9.16 12.79 13.83
CA ASP A 143 -8.44 13.49 14.90
C ASP A 143 -8.36 15.03 14.72
N ALA A 144 -9.00 15.60 13.68
CA ALA A 144 -8.95 17.05 13.43
C ALA A 144 -9.54 17.89 14.57
N VAL A 145 -10.67 17.47 15.16
CA VAL A 145 -11.30 18.19 16.27
C VAL A 145 -10.45 18.11 17.53
N ALA A 146 -9.97 16.91 17.88
CA ALA A 146 -9.14 16.68 19.07
C ALA A 146 -7.78 17.39 18.96
N ALA A 147 -7.19 17.43 17.76
CA ALA A 147 -5.93 18.12 17.50
C ALA A 147 -6.05 19.65 17.64
N LYS A 148 -7.18 20.23 17.21
CA LYS A 148 -7.48 21.66 17.41
C LYS A 148 -7.77 22.01 18.87
N ALA A 149 -8.42 21.11 19.60
CA ALA A 149 -8.75 21.30 21.02
C ALA A 149 -7.55 21.06 21.97
N ALA A 150 -6.46 20.45 21.49
CA ALA A 150 -5.26 20.23 22.28
C ALA A 150 -4.59 21.56 22.68
N SER A 151 -3.85 21.55 23.80
CA SER A 151 -3.09 22.71 24.29
C SER A 151 -1.61 22.33 24.50
N PRO A 152 -0.67 22.80 23.67
CA PRO A 152 -0.90 23.61 22.46
C PRO A 152 -1.61 22.82 21.35
N PRO A 153 -2.28 23.50 20.40
CA PRO A 153 -2.83 22.85 19.21
C PRO A 153 -1.75 22.07 18.45
N ARG A 154 -2.11 20.91 17.92
CA ARG A 154 -1.20 20.04 17.18
C ARG A 154 -1.76 19.69 15.81
N ALA A 155 -0.93 19.08 14.95
CA ALA A 155 -1.41 18.51 13.70
C ALA A 155 -2.35 17.32 13.95
N ALA A 156 -3.36 17.19 13.09
CA ALA A 156 -4.27 16.04 13.10
C ALA A 156 -3.55 14.79 12.60
N LYS A 157 -3.73 13.67 13.31
CA LYS A 157 -3.16 12.38 12.91
C LYS A 157 -3.63 11.93 11.53
N GLY A 158 -4.84 12.32 11.13
CA GLY A 158 -5.43 11.96 9.84
C GLY A 158 -4.83 12.67 8.63
N VAL A 159 -3.86 13.57 8.77
CA VAL A 159 -3.20 14.22 7.62
C VAL A 159 -1.92 13.49 7.28
N PHE A 160 -1.93 12.72 6.19
CA PHE A 160 -0.77 11.92 5.79
C PHE A 160 0.14 12.64 4.79
N GLY A 161 -0.21 13.82 4.28
CA GLY A 161 0.62 14.60 3.38
C GLY A 161 0.15 14.51 1.93
N THR A 162 1.09 14.52 0.99
CA THR A 162 0.78 14.59 -0.45
C THR A 162 1.52 13.53 -1.26
N ILE A 163 0.94 13.22 -2.42
CA ILE A 163 1.54 12.40 -3.47
C ILE A 163 1.51 13.19 -4.78
N GLU A 164 2.66 13.22 -5.45
CA GLU A 164 2.82 13.84 -6.76
C GLU A 164 2.63 12.81 -7.86
N VAL A 165 1.82 13.15 -8.86
CA VAL A 165 1.57 12.30 -10.03
C VAL A 165 2.13 12.99 -11.27
N GLY A 166 3.04 12.31 -11.97
CA GLY A 166 3.61 12.79 -13.22
C GLY A 166 2.66 12.67 -14.41
N ASN A 167 3.11 13.16 -15.58
CA ASN A 167 2.33 13.15 -16.82
C ASN A 167 1.96 11.74 -17.32
N GLY A 168 2.69 10.71 -16.90
CA GLY A 168 2.37 9.30 -17.19
C GLY A 168 1.24 8.72 -16.33
N GLY A 169 0.62 9.52 -15.46
CA GLY A 169 -0.45 9.11 -14.56
C GLY A 169 -0.02 8.11 -13.48
N LEU A 170 1.29 8.08 -13.19
CA LEU A 170 1.90 7.28 -12.14
C LEU A 170 2.45 8.22 -11.05
N GLY A 171 2.21 7.85 -9.80
CA GLY A 171 2.78 8.50 -8.63
C GLY A 171 3.10 7.46 -7.56
N SER A 172 4.22 7.63 -6.86
CA SER A 172 4.61 6.78 -5.75
C SER A 172 5.22 7.62 -4.64
N VAL A 173 4.87 7.33 -3.39
CA VAL A 173 5.48 8.00 -2.24
C VAL A 173 5.63 7.02 -1.08
N PHE A 174 6.74 7.15 -0.36
CA PHE A 174 7.03 6.39 0.85
C PHE A 174 7.10 7.35 2.03
N LEU A 175 6.25 7.13 3.03
CA LEU A 175 6.03 8.04 4.16
C LEU A 175 6.09 7.29 5.49
N ASP A 176 6.56 7.94 6.55
CA ASP A 176 6.45 7.44 7.92
C ASP A 176 5.51 8.31 8.75
N ARG A 177 4.67 7.70 9.59
CA ARG A 177 3.72 8.42 10.46
C ARG A 177 3.76 7.85 11.88
N PRO A 178 3.65 8.71 12.92
CA PRO A 178 3.67 8.27 14.31
C PRO A 178 2.29 7.77 14.75
N ILE A 179 1.85 6.67 14.12
CA ILE A 179 0.54 6.07 14.29
C ILE A 179 0.67 4.56 14.40
N GLN A 180 -0.28 3.93 15.09
CA GLN A 180 -0.38 2.48 15.17
C GLN A 180 -1.46 1.97 14.20
N ILE A 181 -1.25 0.77 13.66
CA ILE A 181 -2.13 0.18 12.64
C ILE A 181 -3.55 0.01 13.16
N TRP A 182 -3.71 -0.42 14.42
CA TRP A 182 -5.03 -0.62 15.04
C TRP A 182 -5.85 0.68 15.11
N GLU A 183 -5.21 1.85 15.15
CA GLU A 183 -5.91 3.14 15.13
C GLU A 183 -6.57 3.42 13.76
N MET A 184 -6.04 2.81 12.70
CA MET A 184 -6.47 3.03 11.31
C MET A 184 -7.46 1.98 10.79
N ILE A 185 -7.39 0.73 11.29
CA ILE A 185 -8.25 -0.35 10.78
C ILE A 185 -9.72 0.06 10.83
N GLY A 186 -10.43 -0.11 9.71
CA GLY A 186 -11.84 0.23 9.56
C GLY A 186 -12.14 1.70 9.25
N ARG A 187 -11.13 2.57 9.20
CA ARG A 187 -11.28 3.95 8.71
C ARG A 187 -11.15 4.03 7.20
N GLY A 188 -11.67 5.10 6.62
CA GLY A 188 -11.46 5.44 5.21
C GLY A 188 -10.17 6.24 5.02
N ILE A 189 -9.47 6.03 3.90
CA ILE A 189 -8.48 6.96 3.38
C ILE A 189 -9.03 7.59 2.12
N VAL A 190 -8.94 8.91 2.02
CA VAL A 190 -9.29 9.68 0.83
C VAL A 190 -8.03 10.31 0.26
N VAL A 191 -7.83 10.11 -1.05
CA VAL A 191 -6.79 10.73 -1.85
C VAL A 191 -7.45 11.61 -2.91
N SER A 192 -7.31 12.92 -2.77
CA SER A 192 -7.97 13.90 -3.65
C SER A 192 -7.16 15.17 -3.78
N ARG A 193 -7.41 15.94 -4.85
CA ARG A 193 -6.91 17.31 -4.98
C ARG A 193 -7.68 18.29 -4.10
N LYS A 194 -8.91 17.94 -3.73
CA LYS A 194 -9.79 18.68 -2.82
C LYS A 194 -9.53 18.27 -1.37
N GLU A 195 -9.83 19.15 -0.42
CA GLU A 195 -9.72 18.84 1.02
C GLU A 195 -11.04 18.40 1.66
N GLY A 196 -12.16 18.75 1.04
CA GLY A 196 -13.52 18.49 1.51
C GLY A 196 -14.55 18.61 0.38
N ASP A 197 -15.83 18.60 0.76
CA ASP A 197 -16.97 18.65 -0.16
C ASP A 197 -16.87 17.65 -1.30
N PHE A 198 -16.55 16.40 -0.93
CA PHE A 198 -16.36 15.34 -1.90
C PHE A 198 -17.69 14.95 -2.55
N GLU A 199 -17.63 14.79 -3.86
CA GLU A 199 -18.73 14.33 -4.67
C GLU A 199 -18.48 12.87 -5.03
N ARG A 200 -19.55 12.05 -5.06
CA ARG A 200 -19.44 10.63 -5.42
C ARG A 200 -18.89 10.43 -6.83
N GLU A 201 -19.30 11.29 -7.76
CA GLU A 201 -19.00 11.18 -9.19
C GLU A 201 -17.69 11.87 -9.58
N ASP A 202 -16.87 12.32 -8.62
CA ASP A 202 -15.57 12.92 -8.91
C ASP A 202 -14.54 11.84 -9.29
N PRO A 203 -14.09 11.77 -10.55
CA PRO A 203 -13.16 10.74 -11.01
C PRO A 203 -11.74 10.94 -10.47
N ASP A 204 -11.43 12.11 -9.91
CA ASP A 204 -10.12 12.46 -9.33
C ASP A 204 -10.12 12.41 -7.79
N THR A 205 -11.16 11.83 -7.20
CA THR A 205 -11.23 11.53 -5.77
C THR A 205 -11.27 10.02 -5.57
N PHE A 206 -10.27 9.51 -4.85
CA PHE A 206 -10.12 8.08 -4.58
C PHE A 206 -10.35 7.81 -3.10
N VAL A 207 -11.05 6.73 -2.80
CA VAL A 207 -11.34 6.33 -1.43
C VAL A 207 -11.15 4.82 -1.26
N GLY A 208 -10.75 4.42 -0.07
CA GLY A 208 -10.66 3.02 0.30
C GLY A 208 -10.79 2.84 1.80
N VAL A 209 -11.21 1.65 2.23
CA VAL A 209 -11.22 1.29 3.66
C VAL A 209 -9.89 0.65 4.02
N VAL A 210 -9.33 1.02 5.17
CA VAL A 210 -8.12 0.39 5.70
C VAL A 210 -8.50 -0.99 6.24
N ALA A 211 -8.04 -2.03 5.55
CA ALA A 211 -8.24 -3.42 5.90
C ALA A 211 -6.97 -4.00 6.55
N ARG A 212 -7.14 -5.04 7.36
CA ARG A 212 -6.02 -5.82 7.90
C ARG A 212 -5.28 -6.49 6.75
N SER A 213 -3.96 -6.52 6.84
CA SER A 213 -3.10 -7.25 5.91
C SER A 213 -2.29 -8.28 6.70
N ALA A 214 -1.89 -9.35 6.02
CA ALA A 214 -1.03 -10.37 6.60
C ALA A 214 0.35 -9.80 6.94
N GLY A 215 0.86 -10.13 8.13
CA GLY A 215 2.26 -10.01 8.44
C GLY A 215 3.09 -11.04 7.67
N VAL A 216 4.41 -10.95 7.82
CA VAL A 216 5.34 -11.96 7.32
C VAL A 216 4.96 -13.33 7.91
N TRP A 217 4.77 -14.33 7.05
CA TRP A 217 4.35 -15.71 7.37
C TRP A 217 2.89 -15.92 7.79
N ASP A 218 2.05 -14.87 7.83
CA ASP A 218 0.63 -15.02 8.21
C ASP A 218 -0.26 -15.49 7.04
N ASN A 219 0.27 -15.59 5.83
CA ASN A 219 -0.51 -15.86 4.63
C ASN A 219 0.17 -16.86 3.69
N ASP A 220 -0.25 -18.12 3.81
CA ASP A 220 0.14 -19.23 2.93
C ASP A 220 -0.89 -19.53 1.83
N LYS A 221 -1.84 -18.61 1.58
CA LYS A 221 -2.85 -18.80 0.52
C LYS A 221 -2.20 -19.04 -0.85
N THR A 222 -2.41 -20.21 -1.42
CA THR A 222 -2.02 -20.55 -2.80
C THR A 222 -3.20 -20.40 -3.76
N VAL A 223 -4.42 -20.59 -3.24
CA VAL A 223 -5.70 -20.48 -3.94
C VAL A 223 -6.62 -19.55 -3.15
N CYS A 224 -7.36 -18.69 -3.85
CA CYS A 224 -8.36 -17.83 -3.26
C CYS A 224 -9.70 -18.57 -3.14
N SER A 225 -10.25 -18.64 -1.94
CA SER A 225 -11.52 -19.35 -1.68
C SER A 225 -12.73 -18.75 -2.39
N CYS A 226 -12.69 -17.45 -2.74
CA CYS A 226 -13.81 -16.78 -3.41
C CYS A 226 -13.89 -17.11 -4.91
N SER A 227 -12.73 -17.23 -5.57
CA SER A 227 -12.65 -17.45 -7.03
C SER A 227 -12.25 -18.87 -7.41
N GLY A 228 -11.66 -19.62 -6.48
CA GLY A 228 -11.01 -20.91 -6.76
C GLY A 228 -9.71 -20.79 -7.55
N LYS A 229 -9.26 -19.57 -7.88
CA LYS A 229 -8.08 -19.31 -8.68
C LYS A 229 -6.83 -19.29 -7.82
N THR A 230 -5.70 -19.66 -8.42
CA THR A 230 -4.38 -19.48 -7.81
C THR A 230 -4.05 -18.00 -7.66
N VAL A 231 -3.16 -17.66 -6.72
CA VAL A 231 -2.70 -16.28 -6.53
C VAL A 231 -2.06 -15.68 -7.80
N TRP A 232 -1.48 -16.51 -8.67
CA TRP A 232 -0.89 -16.07 -9.93
C TRP A 232 -1.93 -15.80 -11.02
N GLU A 233 -3.02 -16.57 -11.05
CA GLU A 233 -4.15 -16.32 -11.93
C GLU A 233 -4.92 -15.07 -11.51
N GLU A 234 -5.13 -14.89 -10.20
CA GLU A 234 -5.70 -13.66 -9.67
C GLU A 234 -4.81 -12.47 -9.95
N ARG A 235 -3.49 -12.61 -9.79
CA ARG A 235 -2.56 -11.53 -10.16
C ARG A 235 -2.75 -11.10 -11.61
N LYS A 236 -2.74 -12.04 -12.56
CA LYS A 236 -2.96 -11.72 -13.99
C LYS A 236 -4.29 -10.99 -14.22
N GLU A 237 -5.37 -11.45 -13.60
CA GLU A 237 -6.69 -10.83 -13.74
C GLU A 237 -6.73 -9.43 -13.11
N GLN A 238 -6.23 -9.29 -11.89
CA GLN A 238 -6.28 -8.03 -11.16
C GLN A 238 -5.34 -6.98 -11.76
N THR A 239 -4.19 -7.39 -12.31
CA THR A 239 -3.31 -6.50 -13.08
C THR A 239 -4.00 -5.93 -14.30
N SER A 240 -4.86 -6.73 -14.96
CA SER A 240 -5.67 -6.25 -16.09
C SER A 240 -6.75 -5.24 -15.66
N LYS A 241 -7.21 -5.29 -14.41
CA LYS A 241 -8.19 -4.39 -13.79
C LYS A 241 -7.57 -3.18 -13.08
N GLY A 242 -6.27 -2.96 -13.26
CA GLY A 242 -5.56 -1.78 -12.75
C GLY A 242 -4.79 -1.99 -11.43
N MET A 243 -4.91 -3.14 -10.76
CA MET A 243 -4.04 -3.46 -9.60
C MET A 243 -2.57 -3.66 -10.03
N LEU A 244 -1.64 -3.43 -9.11
CA LEU A 244 -0.18 -3.49 -9.34
C LEU A 244 0.40 -4.90 -9.16
#